data_AF-A0A9N8MXM2-F1
#
_entry.id   AF-A0A9N8MXM2-F1
#
_cell.length_a   1.000
_cell.length_b   1.000
_cell.length_c   1.000
_cell.angle_alpha   90.00
_cell.angle_beta   90.00
_cell.angle_gamma   90.00
#
_symmetry.space_group_name_H-M   'P 1'
#
loop_
_entity.id
_entity.type
_entity.pdbx_description
1 polymer ?
#
loop_
_entity_poly.entity_id
_entity_poly.type
_entity_poly.pdbx_seq_one_letter_code
_entity_poly.pdbx_strand_id
1 'polypeptide(L)'
;MADIYLLTGLTLPQGVAHESMPGTVSRFISDCWQGMSRTQMIARAKQRGLRLSFRATAPCPSGETGVFEVRFNDGAVECLMLARLQRVGDRSGKRRQTSRSDVSRPPPRDPRQTRLF
;
A
#
# COMPACT_ATOMS: atom_id res chain seq x y z
N MET A 1 19.93 5.94 -3.09
CA MET A 1 18.54 6.41 -3.25
C MET A 1 17.64 5.36 -2.61
N ALA A 2 16.64 5.74 -1.81
CA ALA A 2 15.86 4.78 -1.01
C ALA A 2 14.71 4.18 -1.84
N ASP A 3 14.66 2.85 -1.92
CA ASP A 3 13.56 2.12 -2.54
C ASP A 3 12.20 2.54 -1.96
N ILE A 4 11.25 2.89 -2.84
CA ILE A 4 9.90 3.27 -2.45
C ILE A 4 9.03 2.01 -2.48
N TYR A 5 8.61 1.55 -1.31
CA TYR A 5 7.67 0.45 -1.17
C TYR A 5 6.25 0.98 -0.96
N LEU A 6 5.31 0.52 -1.79
CA LEU A 6 3.89 0.86 -1.69
C LEU A 6 3.07 -0.36 -1.25
N LEU A 7 2.16 -0.14 -0.31
CA LEU A 7 1.28 -1.18 0.22
C LEU A 7 0.28 -1.64 -0.82
N THR A 8 0.24 -2.93 -1.12
CA THR A 8 -0.76 -3.54 -2.01
C THR A 8 -1.76 -4.42 -1.25
N GLY A 9 -1.41 -4.86 -0.03
CA GLY A 9 -2.35 -5.56 0.84
C GLY A 9 -1.78 -5.89 2.22
N LEU A 10 -2.67 -6.10 3.19
CA LEU A 10 -2.36 -6.62 4.52
C LEU A 10 -3.15 -7.90 4.75
N THR A 11 -2.49 -8.93 5.26
CA THR A 11 -3.09 -10.23 5.55
C THR A 11 -2.59 -10.75 6.89
N LEU A 12 -3.48 -11.39 7.65
CA LEU A 12 -3.10 -12.11 8.85
C LEU A 12 -2.36 -13.41 8.49
N PRO A 13 -1.42 -13.87 9.33
CA PRO A 13 -0.82 -15.18 9.18
C PRO A 13 -1.87 -16.28 9.36
N GLN A 14 -1.65 -17.42 8.74
CA GLN A 14 -2.53 -18.57 8.90
C GLN A 14 -2.58 -19.00 10.38
N GLY A 15 -3.78 -19.17 10.93
CA GLY A 15 -3.99 -19.58 12.32
C GLY A 15 -4.12 -18.43 13.32
N VAL A 16 -4.01 -17.16 12.90
CA VAL A 16 -4.28 -16.00 13.75
C VAL A 16 -5.72 -15.52 13.51
N ALA A 17 -6.56 -15.61 14.54
CA ALA A 17 -7.92 -15.12 14.49
C ALA A 17 -7.97 -13.58 14.59
N HIS A 18 -8.94 -12.95 13.92
CA HIS A 18 -9.04 -11.50 13.88
C HIS A 18 -9.48 -10.93 15.24
N GLU A 19 -10.31 -11.67 15.99
CA GLU A 19 -10.76 -11.32 17.33
C GLU A 19 -9.66 -11.37 18.38
N SER A 20 -8.58 -12.13 18.14
CA SER A 20 -7.41 -12.20 19.03
C SER A 20 -6.43 -11.04 18.84
N MET A 21 -6.73 -10.12 17.91
CA MET A 21 -5.85 -9.01 17.59
C MET A 21 -6.02 -7.85 18.57
N PRO A 22 -4.93 -7.23 19.05
CA PRO A 22 -5.04 -6.04 19.90
C PRO A 22 -5.79 -4.92 19.17
N GLY A 23 -6.72 -4.25 19.87
CA GLY A 23 -7.55 -3.20 19.26
C GLY A 23 -6.74 -2.05 18.64
N THR A 24 -5.54 -1.77 19.14
CA THR A 24 -4.61 -0.79 18.56
C THR A 24 -4.13 -1.21 17.17
N VAL A 25 -3.87 -2.51 16.96
CA VAL A 25 -3.49 -3.06 15.65
C VAL A 25 -4.68 -3.03 14.70
N SER A 26 -5.89 -3.37 15.16
CA SER A 26 -7.12 -3.25 14.36
C SER A 26 -7.34 -1.83 13.85
N ARG A 27 -7.18 -0.82 14.73
CA ARG A 27 -7.28 0.60 14.35
C ARG A 27 -6.20 1.01 13.34
N PHE A 28 -4.98 0.53 13.53
CA PHE A 28 -3.89 0.77 12.58
C PHE A 28 -4.22 0.20 11.18
N ILE A 29 -4.79 -0.99 11.11
CA ILE A 29 -5.19 -1.61 9.84
C ILE A 29 -6.27 -0.77 9.16
N SER A 30 -7.25 -0.25 9.90
CA SER A 30 -8.28 0.65 9.36
C SER A 30 -7.71 1.97 8.85
N ASP A 31 -6.59 2.44 9.42
CA ASP A 31 -5.90 3.64 8.93
C ASP A 31 -5.07 3.39 7.65
N CYS A 32 -4.86 2.13 7.26
CA CYS A 32 -4.06 1.73 6.09
C CYS A 32 -4.90 1.71 4.80
N TRP A 33 -4.28 2.13 3.69
CA TRP A 33 -4.91 2.09 2.36
C TRP A 33 -3.94 1.57 1.29
N GLN A 34 -4.48 1.10 0.16
CA GLN A 34 -3.67 0.66 -0.99
C GLN A 34 -2.88 1.83 -1.59
N GLY A 35 -1.58 1.65 -1.77
CA GLY A 35 -0.64 2.67 -2.23
C GLY A 35 0.03 3.47 -1.11
N MET A 36 -0.30 3.21 0.17
CA MET A 36 0.42 3.82 1.29
C MET A 36 1.89 3.40 1.30
N SER A 37 2.82 4.35 1.49
CA SER A 37 4.24 4.02 1.56
C SER A 37 4.65 3.40 2.89
N ARG A 38 5.73 2.62 2.89
CA ARG A 38 6.32 2.05 4.13
C ARG A 38 6.58 3.12 5.20
N THR A 39 7.09 4.29 4.82
CA THR A 39 7.36 5.40 5.76
C THR A 39 6.06 5.97 6.35
N GLN A 40 5.01 6.09 5.53
CA GLN A 40 3.69 6.52 6.01
C GLN A 40 3.09 5.51 6.99
N MET A 41 3.26 4.20 6.74
CA MET A 41 2.86 3.16 7.70
C MET A 41 3.58 3.33 9.04
N ILE A 42 4.91 3.52 9.02
CA ILE A 42 5.71 3.73 10.25
C ILE A 42 5.26 4.97 11.01
N ALA A 43 5.01 6.09 10.31
CA ALA A 43 4.55 7.33 10.93
C ALA A 43 3.19 7.15 11.62
N ARG A 44 2.24 6.47 10.95
CA ARG A 44 0.91 6.19 11.52
C ARG A 44 0.95 5.23 12.70
N ALA A 45 1.78 4.18 12.63
CA ALA A 45 1.98 3.30 13.77
C ALA A 45 2.52 4.06 14.98
N LYS A 46 3.53 4.93 14.78
CA LYS A 46 4.08 5.77 15.85
C LYS A 46 3.02 6.68 16.48
N GLN A 47 2.12 7.27 15.66
CA GLN A 47 0.99 8.06 16.16
C GLN A 47 0.01 7.25 17.03
N ARG A 48 -0.06 5.93 16.84
CA ARG A 48 -0.88 5.00 17.63
C ARG A 48 -0.11 4.37 18.81
N GLY A 49 1.14 4.77 19.06
CA GLY A 49 2.00 4.15 20.08
C GLY A 49 2.55 2.78 19.69
N LEU A 50 2.48 2.41 18.41
CA LEU A 50 2.99 1.14 17.88
C LEU A 50 4.39 1.33 17.29
N ARG A 51 5.27 0.37 17.58
CA ARG A 51 6.54 0.20 16.89
C ARG A 51 6.38 -0.84 15.78
N LEU A 52 6.76 -0.44 14.57
CA LEU A 52 6.72 -1.26 13.38
C LEU A 52 8.11 -1.73 12.96
N SER A 53 8.23 -3.02 12.68
CA SER A 53 9.40 -3.62 12.04
C SER A 53 8.98 -4.41 10.81
N PHE A 54 9.72 -4.24 9.71
CA PHE A 54 9.48 -4.96 8.46
C PHE A 54 10.65 -5.87 8.17
N ARG A 55 10.36 -7.12 7.83
CA ARG A 55 11.34 -8.12 7.39
C ARG A 55 10.85 -8.72 6.08
N ALA A 56 11.67 -8.68 5.04
CA ALA A 56 11.35 -9.33 3.77
C ALA A 56 11.35 -10.85 3.98
N THR A 57 10.32 -11.55 3.51
CA THR A 57 10.29 -13.03 3.58
C THR A 57 11.16 -13.66 2.49
N ALA A 58 11.39 -12.94 1.41
CA ALA A 58 12.25 -13.32 0.29
C ALA A 58 12.85 -12.07 -0.37
N PRO A 59 13.93 -12.20 -1.15
CA PRO A 59 14.41 -11.11 -2.00
C PRO A 59 13.31 -10.62 -2.95
N CYS A 60 13.08 -9.30 -3.00
CA CYS A 60 12.07 -8.69 -3.87
C CYS A 60 12.76 -7.86 -4.99
N PRO A 61 12.69 -8.30 -6.26
CA PRO A 61 13.16 -7.51 -7.38
C PRO A 61 12.43 -6.17 -7.50
N SER A 62 13.05 -5.21 -8.18
CA SER A 62 12.43 -3.91 -8.45
C SER A 62 11.27 -4.06 -9.42
N GLY A 63 10.13 -3.43 -9.13
CA GLY A 63 8.89 -3.53 -9.91
C GLY A 63 7.95 -4.65 -9.47
N GLU A 64 8.43 -5.57 -8.62
CA GLU A 64 7.65 -6.71 -8.12
C GLU A 64 7.00 -6.42 -6.76
N THR A 65 6.01 -7.25 -6.41
CA THR A 65 5.37 -7.24 -5.10
C THR A 65 6.01 -8.30 -4.20
N GLY A 66 6.70 -7.86 -3.16
CA GLY A 66 7.27 -8.71 -2.14
C GLY A 66 6.31 -8.91 -0.97
N VAL A 67 6.45 -10.04 -0.28
CA VAL A 67 5.80 -10.28 1.01
C VAL A 67 6.77 -9.91 2.12
N PHE A 68 6.26 -9.16 3.10
CA PHE A 68 7.01 -8.67 4.25
C PHE A 68 6.29 -9.12 5.51
N GLU A 69 7.04 -9.75 6.41
CA GLU A 69 6.63 -9.89 7.80
C GLU A 69 6.65 -8.51 8.44
N VAL A 70 5.51 -8.11 9.00
CA VAL A 70 5.33 -6.87 9.73
C VAL A 70 5.05 -7.20 11.18
N ARG A 71 5.96 -6.78 12.06
CA ARG A 71 5.83 -6.94 13.49
C ARG A 71 5.36 -5.63 14.11
N PHE A 72 4.33 -5.73 14.93
CA PHE A 72 3.74 -4.66 15.71
C PHE A 72 4.08 -4.91 17.17
N ASN A 73 4.57 -3.88 17.84
CA ASN A 73 4.83 -3.94 19.27
C ASN A 73 4.34 -2.64 19.93
N ASP A 74 3.49 -2.75 20.95
CA ASP A 74 3.01 -1.62 21.75
C ASP A 74 3.73 -1.50 23.10
N GLY A 75 4.80 -2.27 23.30
CA GLY A 75 5.54 -2.40 24.55
C GLY A 75 5.07 -3.53 25.47
N ALA A 76 3.86 -4.07 25.25
CA ALA A 76 3.30 -5.15 26.07
C ALA A 76 3.00 -6.41 25.24
N VAL A 77 2.54 -6.25 24.00
CA VAL A 77 2.13 -7.33 23.11
C VAL A 77 2.87 -7.21 21.78
N GLU A 78 3.32 -8.36 21.26
CA GLU A 78 3.82 -8.46 19.88
C GLU A 78 2.76 -9.15 19.00
N CYS A 79 2.48 -8.54 17.85
CA CYS A 79 1.60 -9.11 16.83
C CYS A 79 2.33 -9.17 15.49
N LEU A 80 2.10 -10.23 14.73
CA LEU A 80 2.74 -10.45 13.43
C LEU A 80 1.69 -10.47 12.32
N MET A 81 1.98 -9.79 11.22
CA MET A 81 1.18 -9.80 10.00
C MET A 81 2.06 -9.95 8.76
N LEU A 82 1.41 -10.22 7.62
CA LEU A 82 2.04 -10.20 6.32
C LEU A 82 1.55 -8.98 5.53
N ALA A 83 2.48 -8.12 5.12
CA ALA A 83 2.22 -7.03 4.20
C ALA A 83 2.75 -7.37 2.81
N ARG A 84 1.93 -7.13 1.79
CA ARG A 84 2.34 -7.15 0.39
C ARG A 84 2.76 -5.74 0.03
N LEU A 85 4.02 -5.56 -0.33
CA LEU A 85 4.57 -4.26 -0.72
C LEU A 85 5.14 -4.35 -2.14
N GLN A 86 4.68 -3.48 -3.02
CA GLN A 86 5.28 -3.31 -4.34
C GLN A 86 6.51 -2.43 -4.25
N ARG A 87 7.65 -2.93 -4.72
CA ARG A 87 8.87 -2.14 -4.85
C ARG A 87 8.75 -1.28 -6.11
N VAL A 88 8.50 -0.01 -5.93
CA VAL A 88 8.57 0.98 -7.00
C VAL A 88 10.02 1.46 -7.04
N GLY A 89 10.79 0.90 -7.97
CA GLY A 89 12.17 1.34 -8.22
C GLY A 89 12.25 2.85 -8.47
N ASP A 90 13.47 3.39 -8.49
CA ASP A 90 13.72 4.81 -8.74
C ASP A 90 12.84 5.30 -9.90
N ARG A 91 12.07 6.36 -9.65
CA ARG A 91 11.09 6.99 -10.57
C ARG A 91 11.72 7.56 -11.86
N SER A 92 12.88 7.08 -12.30
CA SER A 92 13.64 7.61 -13.43
C SER A 92 13.44 6.87 -14.76
N GLY A 93 12.64 5.79 -14.85
CA GLY A 93 12.53 5.15 -16.15
C GLY A 93 11.57 3.99 -16.25
N LYS A 94 10.26 4.25 -16.23
CA LYS A 94 9.27 3.54 -17.06
C LYS A 94 7.87 4.11 -16.83
N ARG A 95 7.40 4.89 -17.80
CA ARG A 95 5.98 4.93 -18.17
C ARG A 95 5.44 3.48 -18.23
N ARG A 96 4.45 3.15 -17.41
CA ARG A 96 3.31 2.27 -17.73
C ARG A 96 2.32 2.35 -16.56
N GLN A 97 1.29 3.16 -16.72
CA GLN A 97 -0.05 2.67 -17.04
C GLN A 97 -0.58 1.74 -15.95
N THR A 98 -1.38 2.28 -15.03
CA THR A 98 -2.64 1.66 -14.59
C THR A 98 -3.54 2.77 -14.04
N SER A 99 -4.73 2.84 -14.66
CA SER A 99 -5.95 3.56 -14.24
C SER A 99 -5.85 5.05 -13.93
N ARG A 100 -5.70 5.87 -14.97
CA ARG A 100 -6.57 7.05 -15.04
C ARG A 100 -7.94 6.52 -15.42
N SER A 101 -8.91 6.81 -14.58
CA SER A 101 -10.34 6.65 -14.79
C SER A 101 -10.68 6.81 -16.27
N ASP A 102 -11.37 5.81 -16.81
CA ASP A 102 -12.10 5.90 -18.07
C ASP A 102 -13.23 6.92 -17.86
N VAL A 103 -12.87 8.21 -17.86
CA VAL A 103 -13.82 9.30 -18.02
C VAL A 103 -13.86 9.51 -19.52
N SER A 104 -14.97 9.10 -20.11
CA SER A 104 -15.27 9.18 -21.54
C SER A 104 -14.66 10.42 -22.16
N ARG A 105 -13.74 10.24 -23.11
CA ARG A 105 -13.42 11.33 -24.03
C ARG A 105 -14.71 11.64 -24.79
N PRO A 106 -15.15 12.91 -24.86
CA PRO A 106 -16.24 13.26 -25.75
C PRO A 106 -15.84 12.88 -27.19
N PRO A 107 -16.79 12.40 -28.01
CA PRO A 107 -16.48 11.99 -29.37
C PRO A 107 -15.91 13.19 -30.17
N PRO A 108 -15.07 12.93 -31.19
CA PRO A 108 -14.51 13.99 -32.02
C PRO A 108 -15.65 14.83 -32.62
N ARG A 109 -15.65 16.14 -32.35
CA ARG A 109 -16.60 17.07 -32.98
C ARG A 109 -16.23 17.21 -34.45
N ASP A 110 -17.17 16.91 -35.34
CA ASP A 110 -17.04 17.14 -36.78
C ASP A 110 -17.03 18.66 -37.05
N PRO A 111 -16.04 19.21 -37.79
CA PRO A 111 -15.98 20.63 -38.12
C PRO A 111 -17.17 21.14 -38.95
N ARG A 112 -18.00 20.24 -39.52
CA ARG A 112 -19.23 20.61 -40.24
C ARG A 112 -20.39 21.03 -39.33
N GLN A 113 -20.29 20.83 -38.01
CA GLN A 113 -21.37 21.13 -37.06
C GLN A 113 -21.39 22.59 -36.56
N THR A 114 -20.76 23.52 -37.28
CA THR A 114 -20.86 24.95 -36.97
C THR A 114 -22.20 25.47 -37.48
N ARG A 115 -23.06 25.88 -36.53
CA ARG A 115 -24.38 26.52 -36.65
C ARG A 115 -25.56 25.57 -36.51
N LEU A 116 -26.08 25.50 -35.29
CA LEU A 116 -27.51 25.58 -35.00
C LEU A 116 -27.63 26.05 -33.54
N PHE A 117 -28.04 27.31 -33.41
CA PHE A 117 -28.36 28.09 -32.20
C PHE A 117 -27.18 28.64 -31.37
#